data_AF-A0A352NLK6-F1
#
_entry.id   AF-A0A352NLK6-F1
#
_cell.length_a   1.000
_cell.length_b   1.000
_cell.length_c   1.000
_cell.angle_alpha   90.00
_cell.angle_beta   90.00
_cell.angle_gamma   90.00
#
_symmetry.space_group_name_H-M   'P 1'
#
loop_
_entity.id
_entity.type
_entity.pdbx_description
1 polymer ?
#
loop_
_entity_poly.entity_id
_entity_poly.type
_entity_poly.pdbx_seq_one_letter_code
_entity_poly.pdbx_strand_id
1 'polypeptide(L)'
;MSTKRKRCVPACLIFLFMLCVMLPAAALAMEHSTAVSADAAWNDNDTVSALTISGGTAEEPIVITVTGTVTVNGMITIGPGTHVKFTGGGTLLRGAGYLDSLIEVSEGMLTLENVVLDGNKDNVSAEMALVNIISNGSMTMNDGAVLRNNRNTTRLPTYTGGGVRLYSNTGALVMNGGSITGNESACDGGGIHVHARNTVKSTFVMNGGSIAGNSAIIGYPDNPYAESGKGGGVSLFHNATFVMHGGTISGNSAEVAGSAIYGANGSAGPSTLTISPQADVAIAGSIVGESIVPVAVTPADGYPIVSVTVDGVLQSAASGGSYSIGTVAGSLEIVLARDNPPVAGEPWDGETSTQVEETDAAGNAGSGYYRISTGAQLAWLAQQVNAGQSFSGKTVLLTHDI
;
A
#
# COMPACT_ATOMS: atom_id res chain seq x y z
N MET A 1 26.31 -12.59 -84.18
CA MET A 1 25.31 -13.46 -83.52
C MET A 1 25.42 -13.28 -82.02
N SER A 2 24.44 -12.60 -81.41
CA SER A 2 24.40 -12.30 -79.96
C SER A 2 23.76 -13.47 -79.21
N THR A 3 24.48 -14.07 -78.27
CA THR A 3 23.98 -15.12 -77.37
C THR A 3 23.42 -14.47 -76.09
N LYS A 4 22.09 -14.29 -76.04
CA LYS A 4 21.37 -13.93 -74.80
C LYS A 4 21.33 -15.13 -73.86
N ARG A 5 22.12 -15.11 -72.78
CA ARG A 5 21.92 -16.00 -71.62
C ARG A 5 20.67 -15.53 -70.85
N LYS A 6 19.59 -16.31 -70.89
CA LYS A 6 18.44 -16.14 -69.99
C LYS A 6 18.90 -16.45 -68.56
N ARG A 7 18.95 -15.43 -67.69
CA ARG A 7 19.06 -15.61 -66.24
C ARG A 7 17.71 -16.09 -65.71
N CYS A 8 17.56 -17.39 -65.48
CA CYS A 8 16.52 -17.89 -64.59
C CYS A 8 16.98 -17.59 -63.17
N VAL A 9 16.39 -16.56 -62.55
CA VAL A 9 16.43 -16.41 -61.10
C VAL A 9 15.70 -17.64 -60.53
N PRO A 10 16.31 -18.45 -59.65
CA PRO A 10 15.66 -19.65 -59.15
C PRO A 10 14.49 -19.25 -58.26
N ALA A 11 13.30 -19.75 -58.58
CA ALA A 11 12.05 -19.49 -57.86
C ALA A 11 12.16 -19.78 -56.33
N CYS A 12 13.12 -20.60 -55.90
CA CYS A 12 13.42 -20.85 -54.48
C CYS A 12 13.87 -19.61 -53.70
N LEU A 13 14.57 -18.65 -54.32
CA LEU A 13 14.97 -17.42 -53.61
C LEU A 13 13.78 -16.47 -53.39
N ILE A 14 12.80 -16.49 -54.29
CA ILE A 14 11.58 -15.68 -54.18
C ILE A 14 10.61 -16.31 -53.17
N PHE A 15 10.57 -17.64 -53.07
CA PHE A 15 9.76 -18.34 -52.08
C PHE A 15 10.27 -18.13 -50.64
N LEU A 16 11.59 -18.09 -50.43
CA LEU A 16 12.19 -17.78 -49.13
C LEU A 16 11.93 -16.32 -48.72
N PHE A 17 11.97 -15.39 -49.68
CA PHE A 17 11.63 -13.98 -49.45
C PHE A 17 10.14 -13.79 -49.18
N MET A 18 9.24 -14.51 -49.88
CA MET A 18 7.80 -14.47 -49.66
C MET A 18 7.36 -15.12 -48.34
N LEU A 19 8.08 -16.13 -47.83
CA LEU A 19 7.83 -16.67 -46.49
C LEU A 19 8.11 -15.64 -45.38
N CYS A 20 9.09 -14.74 -45.58
CA CYS A 20 9.41 -13.68 -44.63
C CYS A 20 8.39 -12.51 -44.62
N VAL A 21 7.57 -12.33 -45.67
CA VAL A 21 6.57 -11.23 -45.74
C VAL A 21 5.16 -11.67 -45.33
N MET A 22 4.95 -12.96 -45.04
CA MET A 22 3.65 -13.57 -44.70
C MET A 22 3.61 -14.15 -43.29
N LEU A 23 4.71 -14.10 -42.53
CA LEU A 23 4.63 -14.28 -41.09
C LEU A 23 3.84 -13.09 -40.53
N PRO A 24 2.71 -13.31 -39.84
CA PRO A 24 2.13 -12.26 -39.02
C PRO A 24 3.25 -11.69 -38.16
N ALA A 25 3.21 -10.40 -37.84
CA ALA A 25 4.08 -9.79 -36.85
C ALA A 25 3.79 -10.31 -35.42
N ALA A 26 3.65 -11.63 -35.26
CA ALA A 26 3.88 -12.30 -34.00
C ALA A 26 5.37 -12.10 -33.73
N ALA A 27 5.67 -11.09 -32.91
CA ALA A 27 6.95 -11.00 -32.25
C ALA A 27 7.23 -12.37 -31.64
N LEU A 28 8.33 -13.01 -32.05
CA LEU A 28 8.74 -14.27 -31.44
C LEU A 28 9.01 -13.97 -29.96
N ALA A 29 8.34 -14.69 -29.07
CA ALA A 29 8.58 -14.63 -27.64
C ALA A 29 10.08 -14.77 -27.37
N MET A 30 10.66 -13.79 -26.70
CA MET A 30 12.08 -13.74 -26.35
C MET A 30 12.26 -14.14 -24.89
N GLU A 31 13.33 -14.87 -24.60
CA GLU A 31 13.81 -15.05 -23.23
C GLU A 31 14.90 -13.99 -22.94
N HIS A 32 14.69 -13.19 -21.90
CA HIS A 32 15.67 -12.26 -21.35
C HIS A 32 16.38 -12.94 -20.17
N SER A 33 17.60 -13.42 -20.39
CA SER A 33 18.37 -14.18 -19.38
C SER A 33 19.81 -13.69 -19.19
N THR A 34 20.16 -12.56 -19.80
CA THR A 34 21.49 -11.94 -19.71
C THR A 34 21.41 -10.54 -19.15
N ALA A 35 22.53 -10.02 -18.66
CA ALA A 35 22.59 -8.66 -18.15
C ALA A 35 22.11 -7.63 -19.19
N VAL A 36 21.36 -6.63 -18.73
CA VAL A 36 20.86 -5.53 -19.55
C VAL A 36 21.65 -4.27 -19.18
N SER A 37 22.17 -3.58 -20.19
CA SER A 37 22.98 -2.36 -20.00
C SER A 37 22.65 -1.23 -20.97
N ALA A 38 21.53 -1.34 -21.65
CA ALA A 38 21.00 -0.39 -22.62
C ALA A 38 19.47 -0.52 -22.64
N ASP A 39 18.78 0.45 -23.22
CA ASP A 39 17.34 0.42 -23.38
C ASP A 39 16.88 -0.88 -24.06
N ALA A 40 15.75 -1.41 -23.59
CA ALA A 40 15.20 -2.66 -24.09
C ALA A 40 13.68 -2.59 -24.20
N ALA A 41 13.12 -3.37 -25.12
CA ALA A 41 11.69 -3.58 -25.24
C ALA A 41 11.35 -5.04 -24.88
N TRP A 42 10.44 -5.22 -23.94
CA TRP A 42 9.93 -6.53 -23.53
C TRP A 42 8.47 -6.63 -23.94
N ASN A 43 8.17 -7.61 -24.77
CA ASN A 43 6.90 -7.70 -25.48
C ASN A 43 6.03 -8.82 -24.93
N ASP A 44 4.78 -8.86 -25.40
CA ASP A 44 3.84 -9.91 -25.02
C ASP A 44 4.42 -11.31 -25.26
N ASN A 45 4.26 -12.19 -24.27
CA ASN A 45 4.77 -13.56 -24.21
C ASN A 45 6.30 -13.70 -24.04
N ASP A 46 7.04 -12.60 -23.91
CA ASP A 46 8.45 -12.69 -23.49
C ASP A 46 8.54 -13.30 -22.07
N THR A 47 9.68 -13.93 -21.80
CA THR A 47 10.03 -14.42 -20.46
C THR A 47 11.27 -13.72 -19.95
N VAL A 48 11.36 -13.53 -18.64
CA VAL A 48 12.53 -12.98 -17.96
C VAL A 48 13.02 -14.01 -16.95
N SER A 49 14.21 -14.53 -17.18
CA SER A 49 14.96 -15.32 -16.20
C SER A 49 15.76 -14.37 -15.29
N ALA A 50 16.44 -14.91 -14.28
CA ALA A 50 17.22 -14.08 -13.37
C ALA A 50 18.27 -13.26 -14.15
N LEU A 51 18.29 -11.94 -13.96
CA LEU A 51 19.21 -11.04 -14.64
C LEU A 51 19.54 -9.81 -13.79
N THR A 52 20.56 -9.07 -14.21
CA THR A 52 20.95 -7.81 -13.60
C THR A 52 20.88 -6.69 -14.63
N ILE A 53 20.28 -5.57 -14.25
CA ILE A 53 20.33 -4.33 -15.03
C ILE A 53 21.47 -3.48 -14.46
N SER A 54 22.30 -2.91 -15.33
CA SER A 54 23.40 -2.02 -14.91
C SER A 54 23.55 -0.81 -15.81
N GLY A 55 23.98 0.32 -15.25
CA GLY A 55 24.16 1.59 -15.97
C GLY A 55 23.01 2.59 -15.79
N GLY A 56 22.95 3.59 -16.66
CA GLY A 56 22.03 4.73 -16.55
C GLY A 56 22.46 5.76 -15.49
N THR A 57 21.92 6.97 -15.60
CA THR A 57 22.05 8.04 -14.59
C THR A 57 20.68 8.52 -14.15
N ALA A 58 20.62 9.44 -13.18
CA ALA A 58 19.36 10.02 -12.72
C ALA A 58 18.63 10.78 -13.85
N GLU A 59 19.39 11.41 -14.75
CA GLU A 59 18.89 12.17 -15.89
C GLU A 59 18.58 11.28 -17.11
N GLU A 60 19.39 10.24 -17.31
CA GLU A 60 19.29 9.32 -18.45
C GLU A 60 19.28 7.86 -17.93
N PRO A 61 18.16 7.41 -17.32
CA PRO A 61 18.05 6.03 -16.84
C PRO A 61 17.96 5.06 -18.02
N ILE A 62 18.36 3.80 -17.80
CA ILE A 62 18.04 2.72 -18.74
C ILE A 62 16.52 2.55 -18.80
N VAL A 63 15.93 2.58 -20.00
CA VAL A 63 14.50 2.45 -20.19
C VAL A 63 14.13 1.04 -20.65
N ILE A 64 13.33 0.34 -19.84
CA ILE A 64 12.72 -0.93 -20.19
C ILE A 64 11.25 -0.68 -20.55
N THR A 65 10.93 -0.80 -21.84
CA THR A 65 9.56 -0.61 -22.35
C THR A 65 8.85 -1.95 -22.42
N VAL A 66 7.87 -2.15 -21.54
CA VAL A 66 7.00 -3.33 -21.46
C VAL A 66 5.71 -3.06 -22.21
N THR A 67 5.45 -3.76 -23.32
CA THR A 67 4.31 -3.48 -24.23
C THR A 67 3.19 -4.52 -24.16
N GLY A 68 3.42 -5.65 -23.48
CA GLY A 68 2.47 -6.75 -23.30
C GLY A 68 2.66 -7.46 -21.97
N THR A 69 2.24 -8.73 -21.86
CA THR A 69 2.46 -9.55 -20.67
C THR A 69 3.79 -10.30 -20.79
N VAL A 70 4.73 -9.97 -19.91
CA VAL A 70 6.05 -10.60 -19.81
C VAL A 70 6.07 -11.48 -18.56
N THR A 71 6.43 -12.75 -18.71
CA THR A 71 6.48 -13.68 -17.57
C THR A 71 7.84 -13.62 -16.89
N VAL A 72 7.87 -13.24 -15.61
CA VAL A 72 9.10 -13.14 -14.81
C VAL A 72 9.27 -14.44 -13.99
N ASN A 73 10.28 -15.23 -14.36
CA ASN A 73 10.66 -16.50 -13.75
C ASN A 73 11.93 -16.42 -12.89
N GLY A 74 12.54 -15.24 -12.79
CA GLY A 74 13.71 -14.99 -11.95
C GLY A 74 13.83 -13.53 -11.55
N MET A 75 14.69 -13.28 -10.56
CA MET A 75 14.85 -11.95 -9.98
C MET A 75 15.47 -10.98 -10.98
N ILE A 76 14.90 -9.79 -11.10
CA ILE A 76 15.53 -8.65 -11.78
C ILE A 76 16.27 -7.83 -10.72
N THR A 77 17.59 -7.83 -10.77
CA THR A 77 18.42 -7.09 -9.81
C THR A 77 18.84 -5.74 -10.38
N ILE A 78 18.66 -4.69 -9.59
CA ILE A 78 19.11 -3.32 -9.89
C ILE A 78 20.18 -2.97 -8.86
N GLY A 79 21.43 -3.02 -9.32
CA GLY A 79 22.62 -2.93 -8.47
C GLY A 79 23.16 -1.50 -8.26
N PRO A 80 24.32 -1.37 -7.59
CA PRO A 80 24.94 -0.10 -7.26
C PRO A 80 25.11 0.83 -8.47
N GLY A 81 24.75 2.10 -8.30
CA GLY A 81 24.92 3.14 -9.31
C GLY A 81 24.01 3.01 -10.53
N THR A 82 23.08 2.06 -10.53
CA THR A 82 22.18 1.80 -11.66
C THR A 82 20.90 2.63 -11.54
N HIS A 83 20.47 3.21 -12.65
CA HIS A 83 19.21 3.94 -12.76
C HIS A 83 18.39 3.30 -13.88
N VAL A 84 17.19 2.80 -13.55
CA VAL A 84 16.32 2.13 -14.52
C VAL A 84 14.90 2.61 -14.40
N LYS A 85 14.21 2.74 -15.54
CA LYS A 85 12.79 3.04 -15.65
C LYS A 85 12.06 1.91 -16.37
N PHE A 86 11.03 1.35 -15.75
CA PHE A 86 10.07 0.47 -16.41
C PHE A 86 8.82 1.26 -16.83
N THR A 87 8.39 1.07 -18.08
CA THR A 87 7.23 1.76 -18.65
C THR A 87 6.56 0.98 -19.79
N GLY A 88 5.66 1.60 -20.56
CA GLY A 88 5.10 1.03 -21.80
C GLY A 88 3.67 0.50 -21.72
N GLY A 89 3.08 0.45 -20.53
CA GLY A 89 1.70 0.04 -20.27
C GLY A 89 1.48 -1.47 -20.12
N GLY A 90 2.53 -2.28 -20.33
CA GLY A 90 2.48 -3.73 -20.18
C GLY A 90 2.58 -4.23 -18.74
N THR A 91 2.59 -5.56 -18.60
CA THR A 91 2.59 -6.27 -17.32
C THR A 91 3.80 -7.16 -17.18
N LEU A 92 4.55 -7.00 -16.10
CA LEU A 92 5.47 -8.01 -15.57
C LEU A 92 4.68 -8.96 -14.67
N LEU A 93 4.38 -10.15 -15.18
CA LEU A 93 3.58 -11.17 -14.50
C LEU A 93 4.50 -12.19 -13.84
N ARG A 94 4.27 -12.46 -12.54
CA ARG A 94 4.97 -13.53 -11.82
C ARG A 94 4.71 -14.89 -12.49
N GLY A 95 5.79 -15.57 -12.86
CA GLY A 95 5.75 -16.94 -13.33
C GLY A 95 5.31 -17.92 -12.24
N ALA A 96 4.57 -18.96 -12.62
CA ALA A 96 3.91 -19.88 -11.68
C ALA A 96 4.85 -20.60 -10.69
N GLY A 97 6.12 -20.77 -11.07
CA GLY A 97 7.14 -21.41 -10.22
C GLY A 97 8.05 -20.45 -9.47
N TYR A 98 7.86 -19.13 -9.61
CA TYR A 98 8.78 -18.13 -9.07
C TYR A 98 8.22 -17.44 -7.82
N LEU A 99 8.87 -17.66 -6.67
CA LEU A 99 8.32 -17.29 -5.35
C LEU A 99 8.97 -16.02 -4.75
N ASP A 100 10.12 -15.59 -5.24
CA ASP A 100 10.89 -14.47 -4.68
C ASP A 100 10.43 -13.10 -5.25
N SER A 101 11.14 -12.00 -5.00
CA SER A 101 10.75 -10.67 -5.47
C SER A 101 10.93 -10.54 -6.97
N LEU A 102 9.94 -9.98 -7.69
CA LEU A 102 10.12 -9.75 -9.14
C LEU A 102 11.29 -8.82 -9.40
N ILE A 103 11.43 -7.78 -8.57
CA ILE A 103 12.51 -6.81 -8.65
C ILE A 103 13.17 -6.64 -7.28
N GLU A 104 14.49 -6.74 -7.25
CA GLU A 104 15.32 -6.33 -6.12
C GLU A 104 16.10 -5.07 -6.46
N VAL A 105 15.98 -4.05 -5.60
CA VAL A 105 16.74 -2.80 -5.69
C VAL A 105 17.77 -2.78 -4.57
N SER A 106 19.04 -3.00 -4.91
CA SER A 106 20.15 -3.00 -3.97
C SER A 106 21.16 -1.95 -4.41
N GLU A 107 21.20 -0.80 -3.73
CA GLU A 107 22.05 0.37 -4.05
C GLU A 107 21.75 1.04 -5.41
N GLY A 108 20.70 0.61 -6.11
CA GLY A 108 20.23 1.21 -7.35
C GLY A 108 18.99 2.09 -7.19
N MET A 109 18.52 2.67 -8.30
CA MET A 109 17.32 3.49 -8.38
C MET A 109 16.34 2.93 -9.42
N LEU A 110 15.15 2.55 -8.97
CA LEU A 110 14.05 2.06 -9.80
C LEU A 110 13.00 3.17 -10.01
N THR A 111 12.60 3.41 -11.25
CA THR A 111 11.40 4.19 -11.57
C THR A 111 10.36 3.28 -12.22
N LEU A 112 9.13 3.30 -11.71
CA LEU A 112 7.98 2.65 -12.34
C LEU A 112 6.99 3.72 -12.82
N GLU A 113 6.60 3.67 -14.08
CA GLU A 113 5.65 4.61 -14.67
C GLU A 113 4.89 3.95 -15.81
N ASN A 114 3.56 3.89 -15.73
CA ASN A 114 2.73 3.19 -16.71
C ASN A 114 3.22 1.74 -16.94
N VAL A 115 3.25 0.93 -15.88
CA VAL A 115 3.66 -0.48 -15.93
C VAL A 115 3.00 -1.24 -14.79
N VAL A 116 2.59 -2.49 -15.02
CA VAL A 116 1.99 -3.35 -14.01
C VAL A 116 3.00 -4.38 -13.54
N LEU A 117 3.18 -4.54 -12.23
CA LEU A 117 3.79 -5.70 -11.60
C LEU A 117 2.66 -6.51 -10.97
N ASP A 118 2.43 -7.71 -11.51
CA ASP A 118 1.35 -8.59 -11.09
C ASP A 118 1.92 -9.86 -10.42
N GLY A 119 1.62 -10.02 -9.14
CA GLY A 119 2.10 -11.13 -8.32
C GLY A 119 1.37 -12.45 -8.56
N ASN A 120 0.37 -12.47 -9.44
CA ASN A 120 -0.33 -13.68 -9.83
C ASN A 120 -0.92 -14.47 -8.64
N LYS A 121 -1.48 -13.76 -7.64
CA LYS A 121 -1.99 -14.29 -6.35
C LYS A 121 -2.98 -15.45 -6.46
N ASP A 122 -3.70 -15.56 -7.57
CA ASP A 122 -4.64 -16.66 -7.82
C ASP A 122 -3.92 -17.98 -8.12
N ASN A 123 -2.68 -17.92 -8.60
CA ASN A 123 -1.89 -19.08 -9.01
C ASN A 123 -0.63 -19.27 -8.16
N VAL A 124 -0.12 -18.21 -7.52
CA VAL A 124 1.16 -18.23 -6.81
C VAL A 124 1.01 -17.70 -5.39
N SER A 125 1.50 -18.51 -4.44
CA SER A 125 1.79 -18.06 -3.07
C SER A 125 3.28 -17.74 -3.01
N ALA A 126 3.60 -16.46 -3.18
CA ALA A 126 4.97 -15.97 -3.10
C ALA A 126 5.53 -16.05 -1.67
N GLU A 127 6.84 -15.90 -1.56
CA GLU A 127 7.58 -15.82 -0.32
C GLU A 127 8.19 -14.43 -0.08
N MET A 128 7.96 -13.48 -1.00
CA MET A 128 8.46 -12.11 -0.89
C MET A 128 7.48 -11.10 -1.50
N ALA A 129 7.75 -9.82 -1.26
CA ALA A 129 7.04 -8.70 -1.90
C ALA A 129 7.27 -8.69 -3.43
N LEU A 130 6.51 -7.90 -4.18
CA LEU A 130 6.81 -7.69 -5.61
C LEU A 130 8.15 -6.98 -5.80
N VAL A 131 8.38 -5.95 -4.99
CA VAL A 131 9.61 -5.16 -5.00
C VAL A 131 10.26 -5.21 -3.62
N ASN A 132 11.52 -5.62 -3.60
CA ASN A 132 12.37 -5.63 -2.40
C ASN A 132 13.44 -4.53 -2.51
N ILE A 133 13.38 -3.54 -1.64
CA ILE A 133 14.31 -2.41 -1.61
C ILE A 133 15.23 -2.59 -0.40
N ILE A 134 16.51 -2.85 -0.67
CA ILE A 134 17.53 -3.16 0.34
C ILE A 134 18.79 -2.33 0.12
N SER A 135 19.71 -2.37 1.09
CA SER A 135 21.06 -1.83 0.93
C SER A 135 21.13 -0.40 0.37
N ASN A 136 20.23 0.50 0.77
CA ASN A 136 20.16 1.90 0.33
C ASN A 136 19.64 2.08 -1.11
N GLY A 137 19.03 1.04 -1.69
CA GLY A 137 18.25 1.15 -2.91
C GLY A 137 17.07 2.12 -2.75
N SER A 138 16.61 2.66 -3.86
CA SER A 138 15.49 3.60 -3.88
C SER A 138 14.52 3.30 -5.01
N MET A 139 13.25 3.63 -4.79
CA MET A 139 12.20 3.47 -5.79
C MET A 139 11.33 4.73 -5.89
N THR A 140 11.04 5.12 -7.12
CA THR A 140 10.03 6.13 -7.47
C THR A 140 8.89 5.47 -8.23
N MET A 141 7.66 5.65 -7.76
CA MET A 141 6.44 5.15 -8.40
C MET A 141 5.61 6.34 -8.90
N ASN A 142 5.44 6.41 -10.21
CA ASN A 142 4.69 7.46 -10.90
C ASN A 142 3.33 6.95 -11.40
N ASP A 143 2.57 7.84 -12.03
CA ASP A 143 1.25 7.51 -12.58
C ASP A 143 1.27 6.32 -13.55
N GLY A 144 0.16 5.58 -13.53
CA GLY A 144 -0.01 4.36 -14.32
C GLY A 144 0.82 3.16 -13.82
N ALA A 145 1.72 3.32 -12.85
CA ALA A 145 2.35 2.18 -12.22
C ALA A 145 1.34 1.44 -11.31
N VAL A 146 1.31 0.11 -11.38
CA VAL A 146 0.42 -0.72 -10.55
C VAL A 146 1.18 -1.90 -9.97
N LEU A 147 1.18 -2.04 -8.65
CA LEU A 147 1.70 -3.22 -7.94
C LEU A 147 0.53 -3.98 -7.34
N ARG A 148 0.25 -5.17 -7.84
CA ARG A 148 -0.97 -5.88 -7.45
C ARG A 148 -0.84 -7.38 -7.30
N ASN A 149 -1.85 -7.94 -6.64
CA ASN A 149 -2.12 -9.37 -6.61
C ASN A 149 -0.90 -10.19 -6.20
N ASN A 150 -0.11 -9.74 -5.23
CA ASN A 150 0.93 -10.56 -4.64
C ASN A 150 0.42 -11.19 -3.34
N ARG A 151 0.64 -12.49 -3.17
CA ARG A 151 0.34 -13.20 -1.93
C ARG A 151 1.63 -13.64 -1.28
N ASN A 152 2.17 -12.81 -0.41
CA ASN A 152 3.36 -13.15 0.35
C ASN A 152 2.99 -14.00 1.57
N THR A 153 3.26 -15.29 1.47
CA THR A 153 2.99 -16.29 2.52
C THR A 153 4.20 -16.61 3.38
N THR A 154 5.34 -15.95 3.16
CA THR A 154 6.58 -16.33 3.82
C THR A 154 6.45 -16.28 5.31
N ARG A 155 7.12 -17.28 5.90
CA ARG A 155 7.00 -17.57 7.31
C ARG A 155 8.17 -17.15 8.18
N LEU A 156 8.95 -16.21 7.69
CA LEU A 156 10.12 -15.75 8.42
C LEU A 156 9.79 -14.50 9.24
N PRO A 157 10.19 -14.44 10.52
CA PRO A 157 9.87 -13.35 11.46
C PRO A 157 10.56 -12.02 11.12
N THR A 158 11.12 -11.91 9.92
CA THR A 158 12.00 -10.81 9.54
C THR A 158 11.48 -10.10 8.30
N TYR A 159 10.39 -9.35 8.52
CA TYR A 159 10.11 -8.07 7.86
C TYR A 159 9.64 -8.20 6.42
N THR A 160 8.33 -8.35 6.20
CA THR A 160 7.77 -8.58 4.87
C THR A 160 6.72 -7.55 4.56
N GLY A 161 6.57 -7.21 3.28
CA GLY A 161 5.40 -6.51 2.76
C GLY A 161 4.75 -7.36 1.66
N GLY A 162 3.48 -7.08 1.35
CA GLY A 162 2.78 -7.77 0.27
C GLY A 162 3.16 -7.19 -1.09
N GLY A 163 3.00 -5.88 -1.30
CA GLY A 163 3.39 -5.20 -2.53
C GLY A 163 4.86 -4.78 -2.52
N VAL A 164 5.26 -3.99 -1.52
CA VAL A 164 6.62 -3.44 -1.40
C VAL A 164 7.20 -3.73 -0.02
N ARG A 165 8.46 -4.17 -0.01
CA ARG A 165 9.28 -4.25 1.20
C ARG A 165 10.42 -3.24 1.09
N LEU A 166 10.45 -2.26 1.99
CA LEU A 166 11.56 -1.34 2.17
C LEU A 166 12.31 -1.71 3.45
N TYR A 167 13.47 -2.32 3.28
CA TYR A 167 14.24 -2.91 4.37
C TYR A 167 15.69 -2.47 4.31
N SER A 168 15.97 -1.29 4.86
CA SER A 168 17.23 -0.61 4.63
C SER A 168 17.65 0.33 5.77
N ASN A 169 18.88 0.84 5.68
CA ASN A 169 19.38 1.89 6.56
C ASN A 169 19.03 3.28 6.00
N THR A 170 19.13 3.49 4.68
CA THR A 170 18.79 4.77 4.02
C THR A 170 17.94 4.61 2.77
N GLY A 171 17.23 3.48 2.64
CA GLY A 171 16.40 3.25 1.47
C GLY A 171 15.21 4.22 1.42
N ALA A 172 14.79 4.58 0.21
CA ALA A 172 13.70 5.51 -0.03
C ALA A 172 12.64 4.93 -0.98
N LEU A 173 11.38 5.16 -0.65
CA LEU A 173 10.25 4.97 -1.56
C LEU A 173 9.55 6.31 -1.75
N VAL A 174 9.39 6.74 -2.99
CA VAL A 174 8.61 7.94 -3.34
C VAL A 174 7.47 7.51 -4.25
N MET A 175 6.23 7.70 -3.80
CA MET A 175 5.02 7.43 -4.57
C MET A 175 4.40 8.76 -4.99
N ASN A 176 4.62 9.15 -6.25
CA ASN A 176 4.01 10.34 -6.85
C ASN A 176 2.59 10.06 -7.36
N GLY A 177 2.32 8.79 -7.69
CA GLY A 177 1.07 8.36 -8.29
C GLY A 177 0.97 6.83 -8.33
N GLY A 178 0.08 6.33 -9.19
CA GLY A 178 -0.11 4.88 -9.37
C GLY A 178 -0.92 4.20 -8.25
N SER A 179 -0.92 2.87 -8.23
CA SER A 179 -1.71 2.07 -7.28
C SER A 179 -0.97 0.85 -6.73
N ILE A 180 -1.06 0.64 -5.41
CA ILE A 180 -0.65 -0.59 -4.73
C ILE A 180 -1.92 -1.25 -4.21
N THR A 181 -2.31 -2.39 -4.79
CA THR A 181 -3.65 -2.96 -4.55
C THR A 181 -3.76 -4.47 -4.57
N GLY A 182 -4.66 -5.04 -3.76
CA GLY A 182 -4.93 -6.48 -3.77
C GLY A 182 -3.77 -7.35 -3.28
N ASN A 183 -2.77 -6.74 -2.62
CA ASN A 183 -1.63 -7.46 -2.08
C ASN A 183 -1.93 -8.00 -0.69
N GLU A 184 -1.33 -9.14 -0.36
CA GLU A 184 -1.50 -9.83 0.92
C GLU A 184 -0.13 -10.16 1.50
N SER A 185 0.03 -9.90 2.80
CA SER A 185 1.21 -10.27 3.59
C SER A 185 0.78 -11.14 4.76
N ALA A 186 1.44 -12.29 4.92
CA ALA A 186 1.31 -13.14 6.10
C ALA A 186 2.08 -12.62 7.34
N CYS A 187 2.66 -11.41 7.26
CA CYS A 187 3.13 -10.68 8.43
C CYS A 187 2.50 -9.27 8.44
N ASP A 188 3.33 -8.23 8.33
CA ASP A 188 2.88 -6.84 8.37
C ASP A 188 2.87 -6.25 6.96
N GLY A 189 2.30 -5.05 6.81
CA GLY A 189 2.46 -4.26 5.59
C GLY A 189 1.83 -4.94 4.37
N GLY A 190 0.52 -5.20 4.41
CA GLY A 190 -0.20 -5.86 3.32
C GLY A 190 0.08 -5.19 1.97
N GLY A 191 0.08 -3.86 1.93
CA GLY A 191 0.57 -3.08 0.80
C GLY A 191 2.08 -2.85 0.89
N ILE A 192 2.51 -2.11 1.91
CA ILE A 192 3.89 -1.64 2.07
C ILE A 192 4.39 -1.94 3.49
N HIS A 193 5.58 -2.52 3.59
CA HIS A 193 6.33 -2.62 4.84
C HIS A 193 7.60 -1.78 4.79
N VAL A 194 7.73 -0.82 5.71
CA VAL A 194 8.93 0.00 5.87
C VAL A 194 9.58 -0.33 7.20
N HIS A 195 10.85 -0.73 7.16
CA HIS A 195 11.62 -1.06 8.33
C HIS A 195 13.03 -0.49 8.23
N ALA A 196 13.42 0.26 9.25
CA ALA A 196 14.76 0.81 9.39
C ALA A 196 15.59 -0.03 10.38
N ARG A 197 16.72 -0.58 9.93
CA ARG A 197 17.53 -1.54 10.72
C ARG A 197 18.36 -0.93 11.85
N ASN A 198 18.64 0.37 11.79
CA ASN A 198 19.62 1.04 12.68
C ASN A 198 19.16 2.47 13.01
N THR A 199 20.06 3.29 13.56
CA THR A 199 19.84 4.71 13.87
C THR A 199 19.58 5.59 12.63
N VAL A 200 19.61 5.00 11.43
CA VAL A 200 19.42 5.69 10.16
C VAL A 200 18.03 5.39 9.62
N LYS A 201 17.39 6.42 9.03
CA LYS A 201 15.98 6.39 8.64
C LYS A 201 15.79 5.76 7.26
N SER A 202 14.84 4.83 7.15
CA SER A 202 14.21 4.46 5.88
C SER A 202 12.96 5.32 5.68
N THR A 203 12.77 5.89 4.50
CA THR A 203 11.73 6.88 4.26
C THR A 203 10.78 6.44 3.16
N PHE A 204 9.48 6.54 3.44
CA PHE A 204 8.42 6.50 2.45
C PHE A 204 7.80 7.90 2.33
N VAL A 205 7.70 8.42 1.10
CA VAL A 205 7.00 9.66 0.78
C VAL A 205 5.87 9.35 -0.19
N MET A 206 4.65 9.78 0.12
CA MET A 206 3.48 9.65 -0.76
C MET A 206 2.96 11.03 -1.14
N ASN A 207 3.18 11.44 -2.39
CA ASN A 207 2.67 12.69 -2.95
C ASN A 207 1.31 12.50 -3.64
N GLY A 208 0.96 11.27 -4.01
CA GLY A 208 -0.28 10.95 -4.70
C GLY A 208 -0.50 9.44 -4.85
N GLY A 209 -1.51 9.07 -5.64
CA GLY A 209 -1.86 7.68 -5.93
C GLY A 209 -2.72 7.01 -4.85
N SER A 210 -2.82 5.67 -4.91
CA SER A 210 -3.73 4.88 -4.06
C SER A 210 -3.09 3.63 -3.48
N ILE A 211 -3.28 3.40 -2.17
CA ILE A 211 -2.98 2.14 -1.48
C ILE A 211 -4.31 1.55 -1.00
N ALA A 212 -4.82 0.54 -1.71
CA ALA A 212 -6.17 0.06 -1.43
C ALA A 212 -6.38 -1.45 -1.60
N GLY A 213 -7.26 -2.02 -0.78
CA GLY A 213 -7.61 -3.45 -0.87
C GLY A 213 -6.45 -4.38 -0.52
N ASN A 214 -5.48 -3.92 0.26
CA ASN A 214 -4.36 -4.74 0.72
C ASN A 214 -4.65 -5.34 2.11
N SER A 215 -4.09 -6.52 2.39
CA SER A 215 -4.36 -7.25 3.64
C SER A 215 -3.10 -7.71 4.36
N ALA A 216 -3.04 -7.48 5.66
CA ALA A 216 -2.07 -8.10 6.57
C ALA A 216 -2.77 -9.16 7.43
N ILE A 217 -2.30 -10.40 7.37
CA ILE A 217 -2.90 -11.55 8.09
C ILE A 217 -1.87 -12.21 9.01
N ILE A 218 -2.33 -12.98 9.99
CA ILE A 218 -1.47 -13.73 10.91
C ILE A 218 -0.92 -14.97 10.19
N GLY A 219 0.35 -14.95 9.82
CA GLY A 219 1.07 -16.10 9.27
C GLY A 219 1.52 -17.12 10.33
N TYR A 220 1.50 -16.74 11.61
CA TYR A 220 1.94 -17.56 12.75
C TYR A 220 0.92 -17.62 13.89
N PRO A 221 -0.20 -18.33 13.74
CA PRO A 221 -1.12 -18.49 14.86
C PRO A 221 -0.46 -19.18 16.07
N ASP A 222 0.57 -20.00 15.83
CA ASP A 222 1.24 -20.80 16.87
C ASP A 222 2.53 -20.17 17.43
N ASN A 223 2.99 -19.01 16.92
CA ASN A 223 4.20 -18.35 17.43
C ASN A 223 3.84 -17.12 18.28
N PRO A 224 3.95 -17.19 19.61
CA PRO A 224 3.62 -16.08 20.50
C PRO A 224 4.58 -14.89 20.37
N TYR A 225 5.71 -15.05 19.68
CA TYR A 225 6.67 -13.96 19.40
C TYR A 225 6.43 -13.27 18.06
N ALA A 226 5.50 -13.78 17.24
CA ALA A 226 5.19 -13.23 15.94
C ALA A 226 3.98 -12.29 16.03
N GLU A 227 4.23 -11.09 16.56
CA GLU A 227 3.27 -10.00 16.41
C GLU A 227 3.17 -9.59 14.93
N SER A 228 2.32 -10.31 14.19
CA SER A 228 2.10 -10.20 12.75
C SER A 228 0.66 -9.74 12.46
N GLY A 229 0.32 -9.47 11.21
CA GLY A 229 -1.03 -9.10 10.82
C GLY A 229 -1.35 -7.63 11.06
N LYS A 230 -0.35 -6.74 11.03
CA LYS A 230 -0.53 -5.30 11.28
C LYS A 230 -0.23 -4.46 10.03
N GLY A 231 -0.87 -3.30 9.91
CA GLY A 231 -0.58 -2.38 8.81
C GLY A 231 -1.08 -2.90 7.47
N GLY A 232 -2.39 -3.06 7.31
CA GLY A 232 -3.00 -3.63 6.10
C GLY A 232 -2.59 -2.86 4.85
N GLY A 233 -2.64 -1.52 4.91
CA GLY A 233 -2.08 -0.64 3.89
C GLY A 233 -0.57 -0.49 4.06
N VAL A 234 -0.16 0.14 5.16
CA VAL A 234 1.25 0.49 5.44
C VAL A 234 1.64 0.07 6.86
N SER A 235 2.80 -0.55 7.03
CA SER A 235 3.42 -0.77 8.35
C SER A 235 4.78 -0.09 8.43
N LEU A 236 5.04 0.60 9.54
CA LEU A 236 6.28 1.33 9.83
C LEU A 236 6.92 0.73 11.08
N PHE A 237 8.18 0.31 10.99
CA PHE A 237 8.91 -0.28 12.10
C PHE A 237 10.23 0.45 12.36
N HIS A 238 10.52 0.64 13.64
CA HIS A 238 11.74 1.30 14.11
C HIS A 238 11.86 2.71 13.52
N ASN A 239 13.03 3.18 13.09
CA ASN A 239 13.22 4.51 12.49
C ASN A 239 12.60 4.70 11.08
N ALA A 240 11.57 3.94 10.74
CA ALA A 240 10.79 4.16 9.53
C ALA A 240 10.06 5.50 9.60
N THR A 241 10.19 6.31 8.55
CA THR A 241 9.47 7.58 8.39
C THR A 241 8.51 7.45 7.22
N PHE A 242 7.25 7.83 7.42
CA PHE A 242 6.27 8.00 6.36
C PHE A 242 5.81 9.46 6.31
N VAL A 243 5.96 10.11 5.16
CA VAL A 243 5.42 11.44 4.90
C VAL A 243 4.35 11.32 3.82
N MET A 244 3.12 11.69 4.16
CA MET A 244 1.99 11.73 3.23
C MET A 244 1.68 13.20 2.89
N HIS A 245 1.96 13.59 1.67
CA HIS A 245 1.57 14.89 1.11
C HIS A 245 0.21 14.81 0.41
N GLY A 246 -0.09 13.70 -0.27
CA GLY A 246 -1.34 13.51 -1.03
C GLY A 246 -1.69 12.04 -1.26
N GLY A 247 -2.85 11.79 -1.88
CA GLY A 247 -3.31 10.47 -2.29
C GLY A 247 -4.25 9.78 -1.28
N THR A 248 -4.63 8.54 -1.56
CA THR A 248 -5.66 7.80 -0.80
C THR A 248 -5.18 6.47 -0.26
N ILE A 249 -5.46 6.21 1.01
CA ILE A 249 -5.29 4.89 1.66
C ILE A 249 -6.68 4.41 2.10
N SER A 250 -7.20 3.33 1.52
CA SER A 250 -8.59 2.92 1.80
C SER A 250 -8.87 1.44 1.57
N GLY A 251 -9.87 0.88 2.24
CA GLY A 251 -10.30 -0.50 2.01
C GLY A 251 -9.23 -1.55 2.29
N ASN A 252 -8.22 -1.21 3.10
CA ASN A 252 -7.19 -2.14 3.54
C ASN A 252 -7.63 -2.84 4.83
N SER A 253 -7.15 -4.06 5.06
CA SER A 253 -7.49 -4.89 6.22
C SER A 253 -6.25 -5.37 6.97
N ALA A 254 -6.34 -5.43 8.29
CA ALA A 254 -5.32 -6.01 9.15
C ALA A 254 -6.01 -6.88 10.19
N GLU A 255 -5.52 -8.11 10.39
CA GLU A 255 -6.10 -9.05 11.34
C GLU A 255 -5.85 -8.63 12.80
N VAL A 256 -4.74 -7.93 13.06
CA VAL A 256 -4.35 -7.50 14.42
C VAL A 256 -4.57 -6.01 14.66
N ALA A 257 -3.93 -5.12 13.89
CA ALA A 257 -4.00 -3.68 14.15
C ALA A 257 -3.63 -2.82 12.94
N GLY A 258 -4.13 -1.58 12.91
CA GLY A 258 -3.75 -0.59 11.90
C GLY A 258 -4.14 -1.01 10.49
N SER A 259 -5.43 -1.17 10.22
CA SER A 259 -5.91 -1.60 8.90
C SER A 259 -5.44 -0.67 7.78
N ALA A 260 -5.39 0.63 8.02
CA ALA A 260 -4.76 1.59 7.11
C ALA A 260 -3.25 1.69 7.36
N ILE A 261 -2.85 2.09 8.56
CA ILE A 261 -1.45 2.32 8.93
C ILE A 261 -1.15 1.74 10.30
N TYR A 262 -0.03 1.05 10.44
CA TYR A 262 0.53 0.63 11.72
C TYR A 262 1.94 1.18 11.91
N GLY A 263 2.27 1.64 13.13
CA GLY A 263 3.58 2.12 13.52
C GLY A 263 4.05 1.43 14.80
N ALA A 264 5.20 0.79 14.74
CA ALA A 264 5.87 0.19 15.90
C ALA A 264 7.22 0.85 16.18
N ASN A 265 7.48 1.05 17.47
CA ASN A 265 8.77 1.44 17.95
C ASN A 265 9.68 0.21 18.06
N GLY A 266 10.99 0.41 18.02
CA GLY A 266 11.90 -0.58 18.56
C GLY A 266 13.23 0.00 18.95
N SER A 267 14.21 -0.86 19.21
CA SER A 267 15.51 -0.49 19.77
C SER A 267 16.28 0.54 18.93
N ALA A 268 16.02 0.62 17.62
CA ALA A 268 16.68 1.58 16.75
C ALA A 268 16.13 3.01 16.89
N GLY A 269 14.89 3.17 17.37
CA GLY A 269 14.20 4.46 17.55
C GLY A 269 12.73 4.40 17.09
N PRO A 270 11.99 5.52 17.24
CA PRO A 270 10.56 5.56 16.97
C PRO A 270 10.25 5.64 15.47
N SER A 271 9.12 5.03 15.07
CA SER A 271 8.57 5.23 13.73
C SER A 271 7.78 6.54 13.70
N THR A 272 7.75 7.20 12.55
CA THR A 272 7.09 8.50 12.40
C THR A 272 6.16 8.53 11.20
N LEU A 273 4.99 9.15 11.38
CA LEU A 273 4.04 9.49 10.32
C LEU A 273 3.83 11.00 10.33
N THR A 274 4.04 11.64 9.19
CA THR A 274 3.75 13.06 9.00
C THR A 274 2.72 13.19 7.88
N ILE A 275 1.60 13.84 8.15
CA ILE A 275 0.57 14.12 7.14
C ILE A 275 0.58 15.62 6.87
N SER A 276 0.84 16.02 5.62
CA SER A 276 0.76 17.42 5.22
C SER A 276 -0.69 17.77 4.87
N PRO A 277 -1.18 18.96 5.23
CA PRO A 277 -2.53 19.39 4.93
C PRO A 277 -2.63 19.73 3.44
N GLN A 278 -3.19 18.82 2.64
CA GLN A 278 -3.55 19.04 1.24
C GLN A 278 -4.95 18.46 0.99
N ALA A 279 -5.71 19.05 0.06
CA ALA A 279 -7.08 18.65 -0.24
C ALA A 279 -7.21 17.19 -0.69
N ASP A 280 -6.12 16.60 -1.19
CA ASP A 280 -6.11 15.30 -1.84
C ASP A 280 -5.63 14.16 -0.93
N VAL A 281 -5.52 14.40 0.39
CA VAL A 281 -5.18 13.36 1.38
C VAL A 281 -6.46 12.71 1.91
N ALA A 282 -6.59 11.40 1.71
CA ALA A 282 -7.68 10.62 2.29
C ALA A 282 -7.16 9.32 2.93
N ILE A 283 -7.53 9.07 4.19
CA ILE A 283 -7.23 7.82 4.88
C ILE A 283 -8.54 7.25 5.45
N ALA A 284 -8.93 6.09 4.98
CA ALA A 284 -10.06 5.32 5.48
C ALA A 284 -9.54 4.00 6.10
N GLY A 285 -9.65 3.89 7.42
CA GLY A 285 -9.20 2.74 8.20
C GLY A 285 -8.48 3.17 9.49
N SER A 286 -8.09 2.19 10.29
CA SER A 286 -7.43 2.44 11.58
C SER A 286 -5.95 2.80 11.39
N ILE A 287 -5.50 3.80 12.16
CA ILE A 287 -4.08 4.19 12.28
C ILE A 287 -3.65 3.89 13.72
N VAL A 288 -2.71 2.97 13.92
CA VAL A 288 -2.29 2.52 15.27
C VAL A 288 -0.79 2.63 15.44
N GLY A 289 -0.30 3.20 16.55
CA GLY A 289 1.11 3.15 16.90
C GLY A 289 1.54 4.07 18.04
N GLU A 290 2.53 3.63 18.83
CA GLU A 290 2.99 4.30 20.07
C GLU A 290 3.74 5.63 19.85
N SER A 291 4.21 5.92 18.63
CA SER A 291 4.89 7.18 18.28
C SER A 291 4.50 7.72 16.91
N ILE A 292 3.36 7.27 16.39
CA ILE A 292 2.65 8.01 15.35
C ILE A 292 2.19 9.30 16.01
N VAL A 293 3.00 10.35 15.89
CA VAL A 293 2.57 11.70 16.23
C VAL A 293 1.81 12.20 15.01
N PRO A 294 0.46 12.20 14.99
CA PRO A 294 -0.25 12.96 13.99
C PRO A 294 0.14 14.41 14.21
N VAL A 295 1.07 14.92 13.42
CA VAL A 295 1.31 16.36 13.35
C VAL A 295 0.09 16.92 12.62
N ALA A 296 -0.94 17.26 13.38
CA ALA A 296 -2.05 18.05 12.90
C ALA A 296 -1.50 19.43 12.53
N VAL A 297 -1.30 19.67 11.23
CA VAL A 297 -1.03 21.02 10.74
C VAL A 297 -2.37 21.57 10.22
N THR A 298 -2.73 22.72 10.76
CA THR A 298 -3.95 23.47 10.49
C THR A 298 -4.19 23.61 8.97
N PRO A 299 -5.34 23.19 8.43
CA PRO A 299 -5.67 23.41 7.02
C PRO A 299 -5.89 24.91 6.76
N ALA A 300 -5.37 25.42 5.63
CA ALA A 300 -5.63 26.77 5.20
C ALA A 300 -7.11 27.01 4.78
N ASP A 301 -7.83 25.98 4.30
CA ASP A 301 -9.04 26.22 3.49
C ASP A 301 -10.20 25.21 3.67
N GLY A 302 -10.56 24.83 4.92
CA GLY A 302 -11.94 24.40 5.23
C GLY A 302 -12.50 23.08 4.64
N TYR A 303 -11.67 22.09 4.28
CA TYR A 303 -12.10 20.73 3.91
C TYR A 303 -11.93 19.71 5.07
N PRO A 304 -12.72 18.60 5.12
CA PRO A 304 -12.94 17.83 6.33
C PRO A 304 -11.73 17.00 6.80
N ILE A 305 -11.67 16.82 8.12
CA ILE A 305 -10.53 16.31 8.90
C ILE A 305 -10.49 14.76 8.96
N VAL A 306 -9.26 14.24 8.91
CA VAL A 306 -8.84 12.85 9.20
C VAL A 306 -9.31 12.42 10.60
N SER A 307 -10.15 11.38 10.68
CA SER A 307 -10.38 10.68 11.95
C SER A 307 -9.19 9.77 12.25
N VAL A 308 -8.22 10.25 13.03
CA VAL A 308 -7.13 9.42 13.57
C VAL A 308 -7.66 8.73 14.84
N THR A 309 -7.87 7.42 14.79
CA THR A 309 -8.28 6.62 15.95
C THR A 309 -7.12 5.73 16.39
N VAL A 310 -6.47 6.07 17.51
CA VAL A 310 -5.49 5.21 18.19
C VAL A 310 -6.25 4.47 19.31
N ASP A 311 -6.26 3.14 19.28
CA ASP A 311 -6.84 2.27 20.34
C ASP A 311 -8.27 2.58 20.80
N GLY A 312 -9.11 3.14 19.93
CA GLY A 312 -10.50 3.48 20.27
C GLY A 312 -10.64 4.65 21.26
N VAL A 313 -9.56 5.42 21.51
CA VAL A 313 -9.59 6.63 22.34
C VAL A 313 -8.87 7.77 21.61
N LEU A 314 -9.55 8.90 21.43
CA LEU A 314 -8.92 10.17 21.02
C LEU A 314 -8.01 10.66 22.16
N GLN A 315 -6.74 10.27 22.16
CA GLN A 315 -5.77 10.79 23.13
C GLN A 315 -4.87 11.88 22.55
N SER A 316 -4.96 13.05 23.16
CA SER A 316 -3.90 14.05 23.20
C SER A 316 -2.64 13.42 23.77
N ALA A 317 -1.54 13.41 23.02
CA ALA A 317 -0.26 12.93 23.50
C ALA A 317 0.22 13.76 24.73
N ALA A 318 0.53 13.09 25.85
CA ALA A 318 1.36 13.63 26.93
C ALA A 318 2.77 13.02 26.79
N SER A 319 3.86 13.78 26.86
CA SER A 319 4.29 14.45 28.08
C SER A 319 4.95 15.82 27.83
N GLY A 320 4.44 16.87 28.49
CA GLY A 320 5.25 18.03 28.87
C GLY A 320 4.95 19.40 28.25
N GLY A 321 3.87 19.59 27.50
CA GLY A 321 3.46 20.93 27.03
C GLY A 321 1.98 20.98 26.69
N SER A 322 1.25 21.88 27.32
CA SER A 322 -0.17 22.14 27.01
C SER A 322 -0.28 22.78 25.63
N TYR A 323 -0.90 22.10 24.68
CA TYR A 323 -1.28 22.67 23.39
C TYR A 323 -2.77 22.46 23.15
N SER A 324 -3.49 23.56 22.97
CA SER A 324 -4.93 23.60 22.74
C SER A 324 -5.27 23.11 21.33
N ILE A 325 -6.06 22.03 21.26
CA ILE A 325 -6.77 21.62 20.05
C ILE A 325 -7.84 22.67 19.76
N GLY A 326 -7.75 23.32 18.59
CA GLY A 326 -8.79 24.21 18.09
C GLY A 326 -10.03 23.40 17.74
N THR A 327 -11.03 23.45 18.63
CA THR A 327 -12.40 22.98 18.39
C THR A 327 -12.98 23.59 17.12
N VAL A 328 -13.41 22.74 16.18
CA VAL A 328 -14.43 23.11 15.19
C VAL A 328 -15.78 22.74 15.79
N ALA A 329 -16.73 23.67 15.73
CA ALA A 329 -18.10 23.44 16.16
C ALA A 329 -18.73 22.28 15.35
N GLY A 330 -19.19 21.22 16.03
CA GLY A 330 -20.10 20.23 15.44
C GLY A 330 -19.66 18.76 15.42
N SER A 331 -18.52 18.35 16.02
CA SER A 331 -18.15 16.92 16.03
C SER A 331 -18.76 16.17 17.22
N LEU A 332 -19.46 15.06 16.93
CA LEU A 332 -20.00 14.08 17.88
C LEU A 332 -19.00 12.91 18.04
N GLU A 333 -18.62 12.58 19.27
CA GLU A 333 -17.72 11.46 19.59
C GLU A 333 -18.53 10.18 19.84
N ILE A 334 -18.25 9.09 19.10
CA ILE A 334 -18.88 7.76 19.27
C ILE A 334 -17.84 6.79 19.85
N VAL A 335 -18.07 6.29 21.06
CA VAL A 335 -17.20 5.32 21.74
C VAL A 335 -17.91 3.96 21.84
N LEU A 336 -17.25 2.90 21.36
CA LEU A 336 -17.67 1.51 21.57
C LEU A 336 -17.06 0.99 22.89
N ALA A 337 -17.90 0.66 23.87
CA ALA A 337 -17.43 0.13 25.14
C ALA A 337 -16.97 -1.34 25.00
N ARG A 338 -15.65 -1.58 25.05
CA ARG A 338 -15.08 -2.90 25.34
C ARG A 338 -15.34 -3.20 26.82
N ASP A 339 -16.45 -3.85 27.14
CA ASP A 339 -16.62 -4.70 28.34
C ASP A 339 -18.05 -5.27 28.37
N ASN A 340 -18.39 -6.14 27.42
CA ASN A 340 -19.37 -7.21 27.63
C ASN A 340 -19.22 -8.28 26.53
N PRO A 341 -19.44 -9.58 26.86
CA PRO A 341 -19.35 -10.65 25.87
C PRO A 341 -20.42 -10.47 24.76
N PRO A 342 -20.19 -11.00 23.55
CA PRO A 342 -21.14 -10.87 22.44
C PRO A 342 -22.47 -11.50 22.85
N VAL A 343 -23.50 -10.67 23.07
CA VAL A 343 -24.88 -11.14 23.18
C VAL A 343 -25.42 -11.23 21.76
N ALA A 344 -25.94 -12.41 21.41
CA ALA A 344 -26.50 -12.71 20.09
C ALA A 344 -27.51 -11.64 19.67
N GLY A 345 -27.38 -11.15 18.44
CA GLY A 345 -28.21 -10.09 17.88
C GLY A 345 -29.69 -10.49 17.78
N GLU A 346 -30.56 -9.62 18.29
CA GLU A 346 -31.99 -9.61 17.98
C GLU A 346 -32.20 -8.71 16.75
N PRO A 347 -32.96 -9.13 15.71
CA PRO A 347 -33.28 -8.28 14.58
C PRO A 347 -34.29 -7.18 14.96
N TRP A 348 -34.05 -5.97 14.45
CA TRP A 348 -34.88 -4.79 14.64
C TRP A 348 -36.35 -5.00 14.21
N ASP A 349 -37.30 -4.67 15.09
CA ASP A 349 -38.75 -4.89 14.94
C ASP A 349 -39.53 -3.64 14.47
N GLY A 350 -38.85 -2.52 14.22
CA GLY A 350 -39.42 -1.38 13.51
C GLY A 350 -40.28 -0.41 14.33
N GLU A 351 -40.30 -0.46 15.67
CA GLU A 351 -41.00 0.56 16.47
C GLU A 351 -40.08 1.70 16.99
N THR A 352 -40.61 2.92 16.96
CA THR A 352 -39.93 4.18 17.26
C THR A 352 -40.21 4.67 18.68
N SER A 353 -39.15 4.85 19.49
CA SER A 353 -39.16 5.66 20.71
C SER A 353 -38.20 6.85 20.54
N THR A 354 -38.66 8.06 20.86
CA THR A 354 -38.13 9.33 20.32
C THR A 354 -37.30 10.17 21.31
N GLN A 355 -36.71 9.59 22.36
CA GLN A 355 -35.86 10.37 23.27
C GLN A 355 -34.59 9.63 23.71
N VAL A 356 -33.51 10.41 23.85
CA VAL A 356 -32.21 10.00 24.41
C VAL A 356 -32.08 10.69 25.76
N GLU A 357 -31.98 9.92 26.84
CA GLU A 357 -31.80 10.46 28.20
C GLU A 357 -30.32 10.60 28.55
N GLU A 358 -29.91 11.76 29.07
CA GLU A 358 -28.54 12.02 29.52
C GLU A 358 -28.27 11.28 30.83
N THR A 359 -27.77 10.04 30.76
CA THR A 359 -27.59 9.14 31.92
C THR A 359 -26.26 8.37 31.87
N ASP A 360 -25.65 8.10 33.03
CA ASP A 360 -24.41 7.31 33.12
C ASP A 360 -24.66 5.80 32.90
N ALA A 361 -23.61 4.97 32.99
CA ALA A 361 -23.70 3.52 32.86
C ALA A 361 -24.69 2.84 33.85
N ALA A 362 -25.05 3.52 34.94
CA ALA A 362 -25.97 3.03 35.97
C ALA A 362 -27.37 3.66 35.88
N GLY A 363 -27.63 4.57 34.92
CA GLY A 363 -28.92 5.23 34.73
C GLY A 363 -29.13 6.53 35.51
N ASN A 364 -28.07 7.12 36.06
CA ASN A 364 -28.18 8.38 36.81
C ASN A 364 -28.16 9.59 35.86
N ALA A 365 -29.13 10.49 36.01
CA ALA A 365 -29.28 11.67 35.15
C ALA A 365 -28.20 12.75 35.37
N GLY A 366 -27.83 13.47 34.30
CA GLY A 366 -26.94 14.65 34.37
C GLY A 366 -25.44 14.34 34.33
N SER A 367 -25.08 13.17 33.82
CA SER A 367 -23.72 12.62 33.85
C SER A 367 -22.84 13.02 32.65
N GLY A 368 -23.37 13.73 31.67
CA GLY A 368 -22.67 14.06 30.43
C GLY A 368 -22.76 12.99 29.33
N TYR A 369 -23.47 11.86 29.55
CA TYR A 369 -23.53 10.76 28.59
C TYR A 369 -24.89 10.63 27.89
N TYR A 370 -24.89 10.58 26.55
CA TYR A 370 -26.07 10.22 25.75
C TYR A 370 -26.04 8.73 25.40
N ARG A 371 -26.98 7.96 25.97
CA ARG A 371 -27.05 6.50 25.75
C ARG A 371 -27.86 6.17 24.51
N ILE A 372 -27.22 5.52 23.55
CA ILE A 372 -27.81 5.09 22.29
C ILE A 372 -27.90 3.57 22.31
N SER A 373 -29.14 3.08 22.32
CA SER A 373 -29.44 1.65 22.39
C SER A 373 -30.15 1.16 21.14
N THR A 374 -30.48 2.06 20.21
CA THR A 374 -31.20 1.77 18.97
C THR A 374 -30.72 2.64 17.81
N GLY A 375 -30.87 2.17 16.57
CA GLY A 375 -30.54 2.94 15.36
C GLY A 375 -31.39 4.20 15.19
N ALA A 376 -32.62 4.19 15.71
CA ALA A 376 -33.50 5.36 15.69
C ALA A 376 -32.96 6.51 16.58
N GLN A 377 -32.41 6.18 17.74
CA GLN A 377 -31.76 7.15 18.62
C GLN A 377 -30.49 7.73 18.00
N LEU A 378 -29.71 6.90 17.29
CA LEU A 378 -28.54 7.34 16.55
C LEU A 378 -28.92 8.30 15.40
N ALA A 379 -29.96 7.95 14.64
CA ALA A 379 -30.46 8.79 13.54
C ALA A 379 -31.01 10.13 14.05
N TRP A 380 -31.73 10.14 15.18
CA TRP A 380 -32.21 11.36 15.81
C TRP A 380 -31.06 12.27 16.25
N LEU A 381 -30.02 11.71 16.88
CA LEU A 381 -28.86 12.47 17.32
C LEU A 381 -28.10 13.09 16.12
N ALA A 382 -27.95 12.32 15.04
CA ALA A 382 -27.39 12.83 13.79
C ALA A 382 -28.22 13.99 13.20
N GLN A 383 -29.55 13.93 13.28
CA GLN A 383 -30.42 15.05 12.86
C GLN A 383 -30.21 16.30 13.71
N GLN A 384 -30.02 16.17 15.03
CA GLN A 384 -29.77 17.32 15.90
C GLN A 384 -28.42 17.99 15.61
N VAL A 385 -27.36 17.19 15.39
CA VAL A 385 -26.04 17.69 14.97
C VAL A 385 -26.13 18.43 13.63
N ASN A 386 -26.84 17.84 12.65
CA ASN A 386 -27.06 18.47 11.34
C ASN A 386 -27.91 19.76 11.42
N ALA A 387 -28.77 19.89 12.43
CA ALA A 387 -29.52 21.10 12.72
C ALA A 387 -28.69 22.16 13.47
N GLY A 388 -27.40 21.92 13.70
CA GLY A 388 -26.47 22.86 14.32
C GLY A 388 -26.53 22.89 15.86
N GLN A 389 -27.15 21.88 16.49
CA GLN A 389 -27.17 21.77 17.94
C GLN A 389 -25.80 21.34 18.47
N SER A 390 -25.35 21.98 19.55
CA SER A 390 -24.04 21.72 20.16
C SER A 390 -24.13 20.71 21.30
N PHE A 391 -23.29 19.68 21.23
CA PHE A 391 -23.15 18.63 22.25
C PHE A 391 -21.76 18.66 22.91
N SER A 392 -21.13 19.84 22.95
CA SER A 392 -19.79 20.01 23.50
C SER A 392 -19.68 19.53 24.96
N GLY A 393 -18.67 18.71 25.25
CA GLY A 393 -18.44 18.14 26.58
C GLY A 393 -19.38 16.99 26.96
N LYS A 394 -20.08 16.41 25.97
CA LYS A 394 -20.98 15.26 26.16
C LYS A 394 -20.41 14.04 25.40
N THR A 395 -20.63 12.85 25.94
CA THR A 395 -20.11 11.59 25.39
C THR A 395 -21.26 10.69 24.94
N VAL A 396 -21.17 10.08 23.74
CA VAL A 396 -22.19 9.14 23.26
C VAL A 396 -21.76 7.72 23.56
N LEU A 397 -22.61 6.98 24.28
CA LEU A 397 -22.38 5.59 24.64
C LEU A 397 -23.31 4.68 23.83
N LEU A 398 -22.75 3.86 22.94
CA LEU A 398 -23.48 2.79 22.28
C LEU A 398 -23.55 1.58 23.21
N THR A 399 -24.76 1.12 23.53
CA THR A 399 -24.93 -0.01 24.46
C THR A 399 -24.89 -1.38 23.79
N HIS A 400 -25.00 -1.44 22.46
CA HIS A 400 -24.90 -2.65 21.62
C HIS A 400 -24.35 -2.26 20.23
N ASP A 401 -24.04 -3.25 19.38
CA ASP A 401 -23.80 -3.01 17.94
C ASP A 401 -25.12 -2.58 17.29
N ILE A 402 -25.13 -1.40 16.67
CA ILE A 402 -26.32 -0.71 16.14
C ILE A 402 -26.12 -0.37 14.67
#